data_AF-A0A522DJ87-F1
#
_entry.id   AF-A0A522DJ87-F1
#
_cell.length_a   1.000
_cell.length_b   1.000
_cell.length_c   1.000
_cell.angle_alpha   90.00
_cell.angle_beta   90.00
_cell.angle_gamma   90.00
#
_symmetry.space_group_name_H-M   'P 1'
#
loop_
_entity.id
_entity.type
_entity.pdbx_description
1 polymer ?
#
loop_
_entity_poly.entity_id
_entity_poly.type
_entity_poly.pdbx_seq_one_letter_code
_entity_poly.pdbx_strand_id
1 'polypeptide(L)'
;MTSAPNGAPAQSISTHATIDFGGLAGAVRLHSCPAAVPQLAFLQLTPAGSNLFRVFLSREPVHQSVLGPTDALNRLNWSLSVLSGFATIPVIEQVENAQPQATLSVSTPGAWSIDLRVDRPILLLAIYQVVANPNLLAADGSQLAASPSDRASAPGIMPPISRVPVKPQTTLQGVDLRYDTFAGTFVLDAKTDIDVQMGLDAVKKRVIRRLISTPGGFYHLRDYGVGLRNKEVYRTTQLSTLQTRVKQQVLQESEILDAKVQVSLVAQNTLVVSLTAKTQTGAGFEMQVTAPQSGPIRVV
;
A
#
# COMPACT_ATOMS: atom_id res chain seq x y z
N MET A 1 37.29 -44.84 -60.95
CA MET A 1 37.28 -45.29 -59.54
C MET A 1 36.71 -44.16 -58.70
N THR A 2 35.46 -44.32 -58.31
CA THR A 2 34.59 -43.37 -57.61
C THR A 2 34.73 -43.54 -56.10
N SER A 3 34.96 -42.47 -55.34
CA SER A 3 34.90 -42.47 -53.87
C SER A 3 33.97 -41.36 -53.37
N ALA A 4 32.92 -41.77 -52.68
CA ALA A 4 31.85 -40.97 -52.11
C ALA A 4 32.24 -40.24 -50.81
N PRO A 5 31.53 -39.17 -50.41
CA PRO A 5 31.69 -38.55 -49.10
C PRO A 5 30.79 -39.19 -48.03
N ASN A 6 31.36 -39.45 -46.86
CA ASN A 6 30.68 -39.97 -45.66
C ASN A 6 29.73 -38.91 -45.07
N GLY A 7 28.44 -39.19 -45.10
CA GLY A 7 27.41 -38.47 -44.32
C GLY A 7 27.32 -39.03 -42.90
N ALA A 8 27.41 -38.14 -41.90
CA ALA A 8 27.13 -38.49 -40.52
C ALA A 8 25.60 -38.52 -40.26
N PRO A 9 25.06 -39.52 -39.55
CA PRO A 9 23.63 -39.58 -39.25
C PRO A 9 23.25 -38.62 -38.13
N ALA A 10 22.19 -37.83 -38.36
CA ALA A 10 21.51 -37.05 -37.34
C ALA A 10 20.82 -37.98 -36.34
N GLN A 11 21.25 -37.97 -35.08
CA GLN A 11 20.56 -38.68 -33.99
C GLN A 11 19.39 -37.82 -33.49
N SER A 12 18.17 -38.26 -33.76
CA SER A 12 16.96 -37.71 -33.13
C SER A 12 16.80 -38.32 -31.74
N ILE A 13 17.03 -37.53 -30.68
CA ILE A 13 16.73 -37.93 -29.31
C ILE A 13 15.24 -37.67 -29.06
N SER A 14 14.40 -38.70 -29.13
CA SER A 14 13.02 -38.64 -28.65
C SER A 14 12.97 -39.05 -27.17
N THR A 15 12.93 -38.09 -26.27
CA THR A 15 12.71 -38.34 -24.83
C THR A 15 11.22 -38.36 -24.54
N HIS A 16 10.61 -39.55 -24.54
CA HIS A 16 9.27 -39.75 -23.97
C HIS A 16 9.41 -39.90 -22.45
N ALA A 17 9.12 -38.83 -21.71
CA ALA A 17 8.90 -38.90 -20.27
C ALA A 17 7.41 -39.14 -20.01
N THR A 18 7.06 -40.38 -19.67
CA THR A 18 5.72 -40.72 -19.15
C THR A 18 5.72 -40.40 -17.65
N ILE A 19 4.99 -39.35 -17.25
CA ILE A 19 4.76 -39.03 -15.84
C ILE A 19 3.34 -39.49 -15.50
N ASP A 20 3.25 -40.49 -14.63
CA ASP A 20 2.01 -41.06 -14.14
C ASP A 20 1.56 -40.27 -12.90
N PHE A 21 0.47 -39.49 -13.03
CA PHE A 21 -0.13 -38.76 -11.91
C PHE A 21 -1.33 -39.55 -11.39
N GLY A 22 -1.08 -40.36 -10.36
CA GLY A 22 -2.13 -40.97 -9.57
C GLY A 22 -2.97 -39.91 -8.84
N GLY A 23 -4.24 -39.84 -9.21
CA GLY A 23 -5.34 -39.40 -8.35
C GLY A 23 -5.39 -37.92 -7.98
N LEU A 24 -6.07 -37.11 -8.80
CA LEU A 24 -7.09 -36.11 -8.41
C LEU A 24 -7.63 -35.48 -9.71
N ALA A 25 -8.85 -35.86 -10.07
CA ALA A 25 -9.51 -35.42 -11.30
C ALA A 25 -9.94 -33.95 -11.20
N GLY A 26 -9.04 -33.03 -11.59
CA GLY A 26 -9.36 -31.66 -11.98
C GLY A 26 -8.69 -31.39 -13.32
N ALA A 27 -9.48 -31.30 -14.39
CA ALA A 27 -8.96 -31.15 -15.75
C ALA A 27 -8.21 -29.81 -15.92
N VAL A 28 -6.88 -29.83 -15.77
CA VAL A 28 -6.01 -28.75 -16.22
C VAL A 28 -5.95 -28.84 -17.75
N ARG A 29 -6.69 -27.97 -18.43
CA ARG A 29 -6.53 -27.79 -19.89
C ARG A 29 -5.17 -27.14 -20.15
N LEU A 30 -4.14 -27.96 -20.38
CA LEU A 30 -2.89 -27.50 -20.97
C LEU A 30 -3.19 -26.96 -22.37
N HIS A 31 -3.31 -25.64 -22.49
CA HIS A 31 -3.35 -24.99 -23.79
C HIS A 31 -1.93 -25.10 -24.36
N SER A 32 -1.76 -25.90 -25.42
CA SER A 32 -0.55 -25.83 -26.24
C SER A 32 -0.46 -24.41 -26.79
N CYS A 33 0.57 -23.68 -26.35
CA CYS A 33 0.79 -22.32 -26.82
C CYS A 33 1.17 -22.38 -28.32
N PRO A 34 0.51 -21.61 -29.20
CA PRO A 34 0.93 -21.51 -30.59
C PRO A 34 2.29 -20.81 -30.66
N ALA A 35 2.98 -21.02 -31.79
CA ALA A 35 4.29 -20.48 -32.11
C ALA A 35 4.49 -18.99 -31.69
N ALA A 36 5.73 -18.66 -31.31
CA ALA A 36 6.25 -17.33 -30.96
C ALA A 36 5.26 -16.17 -31.13
N VAL A 37 4.59 -15.80 -30.04
CA VAL A 37 3.68 -14.65 -30.03
C VAL A 37 4.52 -13.39 -30.30
N PRO A 38 4.34 -12.70 -31.44
CA PRO A 38 5.22 -11.58 -31.83
C PRO A 38 5.00 -10.32 -30.99
N GLN A 39 3.98 -10.30 -30.14
CA GLN A 39 3.52 -9.15 -29.38
C GLN A 39 3.63 -9.38 -27.87
N LEU A 40 3.74 -8.29 -27.12
CA LEU A 40 3.62 -8.32 -25.67
C LEU A 40 2.22 -8.84 -25.30
N ALA A 41 2.15 -9.83 -24.41
CA ALA A 41 0.91 -10.47 -23.98
C ALA A 41 1.02 -10.92 -22.52
N PHE A 42 -0.13 -11.04 -21.82
CA PHE A 42 -0.17 -11.71 -20.53
C PHE A 42 -0.06 -13.22 -20.73
N LEU A 43 0.83 -13.83 -19.96
CA LEU A 43 0.91 -15.28 -19.86
C LEU A 43 0.11 -15.79 -18.67
N GLN A 44 0.32 -15.17 -17.51
CA GLN A 44 -0.21 -15.66 -16.24
C GLN A 44 -0.26 -14.57 -15.18
N LEU A 45 -1.19 -14.72 -14.23
CA LEU A 45 -1.23 -13.99 -12.98
C LEU A 45 -1.09 -15.01 -11.85
N THR A 46 -0.29 -14.71 -10.82
CA THR A 46 -0.16 -15.58 -9.65
C THR A 46 0.01 -14.74 -8.39
N PRO A 47 -0.72 -15.03 -7.30
CA PRO A 47 -0.47 -14.37 -6.03
C PRO A 47 0.89 -14.82 -5.48
N ALA A 48 1.78 -13.86 -5.25
CA ALA A 48 3.13 -14.09 -4.72
C ALA A 48 3.23 -13.80 -3.21
N GLY A 49 2.19 -13.19 -2.63
CA GLY A 49 2.11 -12.86 -1.21
C GLY A 49 0.70 -12.42 -0.80
N SER A 50 0.51 -12.07 0.47
CA SER A 50 -0.80 -11.68 0.99
C SER A 50 -1.39 -10.46 0.29
N ASN A 51 -0.56 -9.56 -0.24
CA ASN A 51 -0.96 -8.34 -0.93
C ASN A 51 -0.11 -8.11 -2.20
N LEU A 52 0.38 -9.19 -2.80
CA LEU A 52 1.29 -9.13 -3.94
C LEU A 52 0.81 -10.06 -5.04
N PHE A 53 0.55 -9.49 -6.21
CA PHE A 53 0.37 -10.25 -7.44
C PHE A 53 1.66 -10.25 -8.25
N ARG A 54 1.97 -11.37 -8.88
CA ARG A 54 2.99 -11.47 -9.91
C ARG A 54 2.33 -11.67 -11.26
N VAL A 55 2.54 -10.72 -12.16
CA VAL A 55 2.13 -10.79 -13.55
C VAL A 55 3.29 -11.33 -14.37
N PHE A 56 3.02 -12.28 -15.24
CA PHE A 56 3.97 -12.82 -16.19
C PHE A 56 3.62 -12.37 -17.61
N LEU A 57 4.62 -11.85 -18.30
CA LEU A 57 4.53 -11.26 -19.64
C LEU A 57 5.38 -12.07 -20.62
N SER A 58 4.93 -12.15 -21.87
CA SER A 58 5.63 -12.87 -22.94
C SER A 58 6.99 -12.30 -23.29
N ARG A 59 7.23 -11.01 -23.02
CA ARG A 59 8.43 -10.25 -23.41
C ARG A 59 8.77 -9.22 -22.35
N GLU A 60 9.98 -8.65 -22.47
CA GLU A 60 10.43 -7.54 -21.64
C GLU A 60 9.56 -6.32 -21.87
N PRO A 61 8.88 -5.79 -20.84
CA PRO A 61 8.17 -4.53 -20.94
C PRO A 61 9.14 -3.35 -20.73
N VAL A 62 8.80 -2.16 -21.23
CA VAL A 62 9.51 -0.94 -20.84
C VAL A 62 9.35 -0.73 -19.33
N HIS A 63 10.44 -0.61 -18.59
CA HIS A 63 10.44 -0.50 -17.12
C HIS A 63 11.50 0.49 -16.60
N GLN A 64 11.56 1.67 -17.19
CA GLN A 64 12.56 2.69 -16.89
C GLN A 64 12.09 3.71 -15.85
N SER A 65 10.79 4.04 -15.81
CA SER A 65 10.24 5.12 -14.96
C SER A 65 8.79 4.90 -14.58
N VAL A 66 8.49 5.07 -13.27
CA VAL A 66 7.12 5.05 -12.72
C VAL A 66 6.19 6.13 -13.28
N LEU A 67 6.73 7.15 -13.96
CA LEU A 67 5.96 8.24 -14.57
C LEU A 67 5.75 8.06 -16.08
N GLY A 68 6.41 7.08 -16.71
CA GLY A 68 6.29 6.87 -18.16
C GLY A 68 4.87 6.42 -18.53
N PRO A 69 4.19 7.06 -19.50
CA PRO A 69 2.80 6.72 -19.84
C PRO A 69 2.68 5.32 -20.47
N THR A 70 3.75 4.79 -21.04
CA THR A 70 3.82 3.45 -21.65
C THR A 70 4.62 2.46 -20.81
N ASP A 71 5.08 2.89 -19.64
CA ASP A 71 6.01 2.16 -18.79
C ASP A 71 5.26 1.22 -17.85
N ALA A 72 5.77 0.02 -17.70
CA ALA A 72 5.18 -1.02 -16.88
C ALA A 72 5.32 -0.76 -15.38
N LEU A 73 6.27 0.09 -14.95
CA LEU A 73 6.37 0.54 -13.57
C LEU A 73 5.32 1.60 -13.22
N ASN A 74 4.66 2.19 -14.21
CA ASN A 74 3.59 3.14 -13.97
C ASN A 74 2.32 2.42 -13.54
N ARG A 75 1.91 2.62 -12.28
CA ARG A 75 0.70 2.00 -11.71
C ARG A 75 -0.58 2.30 -12.51
N LEU A 76 -0.64 3.42 -13.25
CA LEU A 76 -1.82 3.78 -14.07
C LEU A 76 -1.99 2.87 -15.29
N ASN A 77 -0.95 2.10 -15.63
CA ASN A 77 -1.02 1.10 -16.69
C ASN A 77 -1.59 -0.24 -16.24
N TRP A 78 -2.07 -0.32 -15.01
CA TRP A 78 -2.63 -1.53 -14.44
C TRP A 78 -3.97 -1.23 -13.80
N SER A 79 -4.93 -2.11 -14.03
CA SER A 79 -6.22 -2.07 -13.34
C SER A 79 -6.53 -3.46 -12.80
N LEU A 80 -7.27 -3.49 -11.71
CA LEU A 80 -7.58 -4.72 -10.99
C LEU A 80 -9.08 -4.76 -10.71
N SER A 81 -9.69 -5.91 -10.96
CA SER A 81 -11.11 -6.14 -10.73
C SER A 81 -11.31 -7.48 -10.02
N VAL A 82 -12.48 -7.64 -9.39
CA VAL A 82 -12.90 -8.90 -8.78
C VAL A 82 -13.96 -9.51 -9.70
N LEU A 83 -13.62 -10.64 -10.32
CA LEU A 83 -14.53 -11.35 -11.22
C LEU A 83 -15.60 -12.13 -10.44
N SER A 84 -15.23 -12.69 -9.30
CA SER A 84 -16.13 -13.44 -8.43
C SER A 84 -15.64 -13.45 -6.98
N GLY A 85 -16.56 -13.73 -6.05
CA GLY A 85 -16.30 -13.76 -4.61
C GLY A 85 -16.77 -12.48 -3.89
N PHE A 86 -16.49 -12.42 -2.58
CA PHE A 86 -16.95 -11.34 -1.69
C PHE A 86 -15.85 -10.32 -1.35
N ALA A 87 -14.79 -10.26 -2.17
CA ALA A 87 -13.71 -9.31 -1.96
C ALA A 87 -14.08 -7.91 -2.45
N THR A 88 -13.58 -6.90 -1.74
CA THR A 88 -13.59 -5.52 -2.25
C THR A 88 -12.48 -5.35 -3.27
N ILE A 89 -12.70 -4.54 -4.30
CA ILE A 89 -11.71 -4.32 -5.37
C ILE A 89 -10.44 -3.68 -4.76
N PRO A 90 -9.28 -4.36 -4.84
CA PRO A 90 -8.00 -3.80 -4.42
C PRO A 90 -7.56 -2.64 -5.29
N VAL A 91 -6.80 -1.71 -4.71
CA VAL A 91 -6.10 -0.65 -5.43
C VAL A 91 -4.62 -1.02 -5.53
N ILE A 92 -4.05 -0.85 -6.72
CA ILE A 92 -2.60 -1.03 -6.93
C ILE A 92 -1.87 0.19 -6.35
N GLU A 93 -1.11 -0.03 -5.29
CA GLU A 93 -0.32 1.01 -4.62
C GLU A 93 1.01 1.23 -5.33
N GLN A 94 1.66 0.12 -5.72
CA GLN A 94 3.02 0.13 -6.24
C GLN A 94 3.25 -1.02 -7.23
N VAL A 95 4.11 -0.76 -8.20
CA VAL A 95 4.61 -1.76 -9.15
C VAL A 95 6.11 -1.92 -8.93
N GLU A 96 6.56 -3.15 -8.72
CA GLU A 96 7.91 -3.50 -8.30
C GLU A 96 8.50 -4.62 -9.18
N ASN A 97 9.83 -4.78 -9.14
CA ASN A 97 10.56 -5.97 -9.59
C ASN A 97 10.26 -6.46 -11.02
N ALA A 98 10.41 -5.59 -12.03
CA ALA A 98 10.47 -6.03 -13.43
C ALA A 98 11.77 -6.83 -13.63
N GLN A 99 11.64 -8.14 -13.83
CA GLN A 99 12.80 -9.04 -13.95
C GLN A 99 12.55 -10.19 -14.93
N PRO A 100 13.60 -10.69 -15.61
CA PRO A 100 13.49 -11.87 -16.44
C PRO A 100 13.20 -13.09 -15.56
N GLN A 101 12.31 -13.97 -16.03
CA GLN A 101 12.00 -15.23 -15.36
C GLN A 101 12.65 -16.38 -16.11
N ALA A 102 13.49 -17.12 -15.39
CA ALA A 102 14.29 -18.19 -15.98
C ALA A 102 13.44 -19.34 -16.52
N THR A 103 12.23 -19.59 -15.98
CA THR A 103 11.30 -20.60 -16.50
C THR A 103 9.94 -20.51 -15.81
N LEU A 104 8.90 -20.06 -16.52
CA LEU A 104 7.56 -20.58 -16.24
C LEU A 104 7.48 -21.94 -16.92
N SER A 105 7.46 -23.02 -16.13
CA SER A 105 6.96 -24.34 -16.56
C SER A 105 7.23 -24.71 -18.03
N VAL A 106 8.48 -25.00 -18.41
CA VAL A 106 8.93 -25.67 -19.66
C VAL A 106 8.51 -25.07 -21.03
N SER A 107 7.50 -24.20 -21.17
CA SER A 107 6.91 -23.89 -22.48
C SER A 107 7.02 -22.44 -22.97
N THR A 108 7.48 -21.48 -22.16
CA THR A 108 7.73 -20.10 -22.62
C THR A 108 9.09 -19.57 -22.13
N PRO A 109 10.18 -19.84 -22.88
CA PRO A 109 11.47 -19.18 -22.68
C PRO A 109 11.33 -17.67 -22.85
N GLY A 110 11.98 -16.88 -21.97
CA GLY A 110 12.07 -15.41 -22.12
C GLY A 110 10.91 -14.60 -21.51
N ALA A 111 10.09 -15.23 -20.66
CA ALA A 111 9.04 -14.52 -19.94
C ALA A 111 9.62 -13.51 -18.93
N TRP A 112 8.92 -12.40 -18.72
CA TRP A 112 9.24 -11.40 -17.70
C TRP A 112 8.19 -11.41 -16.61
N SER A 113 8.57 -11.09 -15.38
CA SER A 113 7.63 -10.90 -14.29
C SER A 113 7.63 -9.46 -13.79
N ILE A 114 6.46 -8.98 -13.38
CA ILE A 114 6.26 -7.74 -12.66
C ILE A 114 5.45 -8.03 -11.40
N ASP A 115 5.84 -7.44 -10.28
CA ASP A 115 5.13 -7.56 -9.02
C ASP A 115 4.21 -6.33 -8.83
N LEU A 116 2.92 -6.57 -8.61
CA LEU A 116 1.90 -5.57 -8.31
C LEU A 116 1.52 -5.66 -6.83
N ARG A 117 1.87 -4.63 -6.06
CA ARG A 117 1.50 -4.51 -4.64
C ARG A 117 0.16 -3.80 -4.51
N VAL A 118 -0.74 -4.41 -3.74
CA VAL A 118 -2.09 -3.89 -3.51
C VAL A 118 -2.30 -3.43 -2.06
N ASP A 119 -3.25 -2.50 -1.88
CA ASP A 119 -3.57 -1.85 -0.59
C ASP A 119 -4.20 -2.77 0.45
N ARG A 120 -4.63 -3.97 0.04
CA ARG A 120 -5.36 -4.90 0.89
C ARG A 120 -5.03 -6.35 0.58
N PRO A 121 -5.32 -7.26 1.52
CA PRO A 121 -5.03 -8.65 1.30
C PRO A 121 -5.86 -9.31 0.19
N ILE A 122 -5.23 -10.22 -0.55
CA ILE A 122 -5.80 -11.00 -1.64
C ILE A 122 -6.55 -12.20 -1.04
N LEU A 123 -7.84 -12.00 -0.79
CA LEU A 123 -8.71 -12.96 -0.12
C LEU A 123 -8.94 -14.25 -0.94
N LEU A 124 -8.81 -15.38 -0.26
CA LEU A 124 -9.21 -16.72 -0.70
C LEU A 124 -10.69 -16.71 -1.06
N LEU A 125 -11.08 -17.52 -2.05
CA LEU A 125 -12.43 -17.60 -2.63
C LEU A 125 -12.84 -16.40 -3.51
N ALA A 126 -11.98 -15.40 -3.68
CA ALA A 126 -12.16 -14.38 -4.71
C ALA A 126 -11.28 -14.67 -5.93
N ILE A 127 -11.80 -14.40 -7.13
CA ILE A 127 -11.03 -14.44 -8.38
C ILE A 127 -10.76 -13.00 -8.79
N TYR A 128 -9.48 -12.65 -8.84
CA TYR A 128 -9.03 -11.33 -9.26
C TYR A 128 -8.64 -11.38 -10.72
N GLN A 129 -8.89 -10.30 -11.43
CA GLN A 129 -8.41 -10.08 -12.79
C GLN A 129 -7.57 -8.82 -12.82
N VAL A 130 -6.37 -8.94 -13.38
CA VAL A 130 -5.52 -7.80 -13.71
C VAL A 130 -5.68 -7.54 -15.20
N VAL A 131 -5.85 -6.26 -15.57
CA VAL A 131 -5.90 -5.80 -16.95
C VAL A 131 -4.83 -4.72 -17.12
N ALA A 132 -3.94 -4.89 -18.10
CA ALA A 132 -3.02 -3.83 -18.47
C ALA A 132 -3.69 -2.79 -19.37
N ASN A 133 -3.13 -1.59 -19.35
CA ASN A 133 -3.43 -0.57 -20.33
C ASN A 133 -2.83 -0.97 -21.70
N PRO A 134 -3.58 -0.85 -22.81
CA PRO A 134 -3.08 -1.14 -24.15
C PRO A 134 -1.88 -0.28 -24.58
N ASN A 135 -1.63 0.83 -23.89
CA ASN A 135 -0.47 1.69 -24.14
C ASN A 135 0.86 1.12 -23.61
N LEU A 136 0.85 -0.02 -22.90
CA LEU A 136 2.10 -0.66 -22.48
C LEU A 136 2.93 -1.07 -23.70
N LEU A 137 4.22 -0.75 -23.64
CA LEU A 137 5.20 -1.10 -24.66
C LEU A 137 6.16 -2.16 -24.14
N ALA A 138 6.56 -3.06 -25.03
CA ALA A 138 7.74 -3.88 -24.85
C ALA A 138 9.02 -3.05 -25.02
N ALA A 139 10.14 -3.53 -24.49
CA ALA A 139 11.45 -2.89 -24.63
C ALA A 139 11.88 -2.74 -26.11
N ASP A 140 11.35 -3.55 -27.01
CA ASP A 140 11.58 -3.45 -28.46
C ASP A 140 10.60 -2.52 -29.19
N GLY A 141 9.72 -1.83 -28.46
CA GLY A 141 8.72 -0.90 -29.00
C GLY A 141 7.42 -1.55 -29.47
N SER A 142 7.27 -2.88 -29.39
CA SER A 142 6.01 -3.53 -29.72
C SER A 142 4.92 -3.23 -28.68
N GLN A 143 3.68 -3.01 -29.14
CA GLN A 143 2.55 -2.73 -28.26
C GLN A 143 1.96 -4.01 -27.67
N LEU A 144 1.31 -3.87 -26.51
CA LEU A 144 0.43 -4.89 -25.96
C LEU A 144 -0.70 -5.18 -26.96
N ALA A 145 -0.88 -6.46 -27.28
CA ALA A 145 -1.85 -6.88 -28.28
C ALA A 145 -3.28 -6.62 -27.78
N ALA A 146 -4.00 -5.60 -28.29
CA ALA A 146 -5.37 -5.26 -27.90
C ALA A 146 -6.38 -6.43 -28.07
N SER A 147 -6.38 -7.38 -27.14
CA SER A 147 -6.93 -8.72 -27.27
C SER A 147 -7.41 -9.21 -25.91
N PRO A 148 -8.30 -10.22 -25.83
CA PRO A 148 -8.62 -10.90 -24.58
C PRO A 148 -7.40 -11.44 -23.81
N SER A 149 -6.21 -11.46 -24.42
CA SER A 149 -4.92 -11.77 -23.79
C SER A 149 -4.29 -10.64 -22.96
N ASP A 150 -4.94 -9.47 -22.84
CA ASP A 150 -4.45 -8.34 -22.01
C ASP A 150 -4.86 -8.43 -20.54
N ARG A 151 -5.45 -9.56 -20.18
CA ARG A 151 -5.99 -9.84 -18.87
C ARG A 151 -5.57 -11.22 -18.42
N ALA A 152 -5.23 -11.32 -17.15
CA ALA A 152 -4.99 -12.59 -16.49
C ALA A 152 -5.75 -12.61 -15.17
N SER A 153 -6.22 -13.78 -14.79
CA SER A 153 -6.96 -13.98 -13.54
C SER A 153 -6.30 -14.99 -12.64
N ALA A 154 -6.38 -14.76 -11.33
CA ALA A 154 -5.84 -15.65 -10.32
C ALA A 154 -6.77 -15.72 -9.10
N PRO A 155 -6.89 -16.89 -8.47
CA PRO A 155 -7.57 -17.00 -7.19
C PRO A 155 -6.74 -16.30 -6.10
N GLY A 156 -7.39 -15.74 -5.09
CA GLY A 156 -6.69 -15.28 -3.91
C GLY A 156 -6.22 -16.41 -3.00
N ILE A 157 -5.26 -16.09 -2.12
CA ILE A 157 -4.59 -17.09 -1.27
C ILE A 157 -4.83 -16.89 0.22
N MET A 158 -5.30 -15.71 0.64
CA MET A 158 -5.36 -15.40 2.07
C MET A 158 -6.75 -15.72 2.64
N PRO A 159 -6.90 -16.62 3.63
CA PRO A 159 -8.20 -16.88 4.21
C PRO A 159 -8.81 -15.57 4.73
N PRO A 160 -10.15 -15.40 4.65
CA PRO A 160 -10.80 -14.26 5.25
C PRO A 160 -10.47 -14.25 6.74
N ILE A 161 -9.72 -13.24 7.18
CA ILE A 161 -9.47 -13.05 8.61
C ILE A 161 -10.83 -12.65 9.18
N SER A 162 -11.47 -13.58 9.88
CA SER A 162 -12.58 -13.25 10.75
C SER A 162 -12.04 -12.25 11.75
N ARG A 163 -12.29 -10.96 11.49
CA ARG A 163 -12.15 -9.95 12.52
C ARG A 163 -13.27 -10.28 13.48
N VAL A 164 -12.96 -11.11 14.49
CA VAL A 164 -13.77 -11.17 15.69
C VAL A 164 -14.00 -9.71 16.05
N PRO A 165 -15.25 -9.23 16.09
CA PRO A 165 -15.50 -7.87 16.50
C PRO A 165 -14.81 -7.73 17.84
N VAL A 166 -13.74 -6.94 17.86
CA VAL A 166 -13.08 -6.61 19.10
C VAL A 166 -14.19 -5.97 19.89
N LYS A 167 -14.71 -6.69 20.90
CA LYS A 167 -15.63 -6.08 21.85
C LYS A 167 -14.90 -4.82 22.29
N PRO A 168 -15.49 -3.62 22.12
CA PRO A 168 -14.84 -2.40 22.58
C PRO A 168 -14.41 -2.70 24.01
N GLN A 169 -13.12 -2.58 24.30
CA GLN A 169 -12.63 -2.81 25.65
C GLN A 169 -13.36 -1.78 26.52
N THR A 170 -14.39 -2.22 27.22
CA THR A 170 -15.02 -1.45 28.30
C THR A 170 -14.07 -1.53 29.47
N THR A 171 -13.01 -0.72 29.41
CA THR A 171 -12.13 -0.53 30.54
C THR A 171 -12.90 0.33 31.55
N LEU A 172 -13.36 -0.28 32.63
CA LEU A 172 -13.88 0.43 33.81
C LEU A 172 -12.82 1.30 34.49
N GLN A 173 -11.57 1.20 34.03
CA GLN A 173 -10.43 1.99 34.47
C GLN A 173 -9.73 2.61 33.27
N GLY A 174 -10.34 3.67 32.75
CA GLY A 174 -9.66 4.87 32.24
C GLY A 174 -9.05 4.84 30.84
N VAL A 175 -9.68 5.58 29.92
CA VAL A 175 -8.98 6.63 29.16
C VAL A 175 -9.78 7.91 29.35
N ASP A 176 -9.35 8.73 30.32
CA ASP A 176 -9.88 10.05 30.59
C ASP A 176 -9.32 11.02 29.55
N LEU A 177 -10.15 11.85 28.95
CA LEU A 177 -9.72 12.86 27.98
C LEU A 177 -9.08 14.08 28.66
N ARG A 178 -8.97 14.11 29.99
CA ARG A 178 -7.97 14.88 30.74
C ARG A 178 -6.56 14.30 30.64
N TYR A 179 -6.38 13.02 30.27
CA TYR A 179 -5.09 12.31 30.35
C TYR A 179 -4.68 11.46 29.13
N ASP A 180 -5.56 11.10 28.20
CA ASP A 180 -5.17 10.35 27.00
C ASP A 180 -6.10 10.65 25.80
N THR A 181 -5.52 11.30 24.80
CA THR A 181 -6.20 11.82 23.60
C THR A 181 -6.30 10.81 22.46
N PHE A 182 -5.82 9.57 22.65
CA PHE A 182 -5.50 8.67 21.54
C PHE A 182 -6.33 7.39 21.45
N ALA A 183 -7.11 7.04 22.47
CA ALA A 183 -7.70 5.70 22.56
C ALA A 183 -8.88 5.41 21.60
N GLY A 184 -9.47 6.42 20.95
CA GLY A 184 -10.57 6.21 20.01
C GLY A 184 -11.82 5.56 20.61
N THR A 185 -11.92 5.52 21.94
CA THR A 185 -13.02 4.94 22.71
C THR A 185 -13.98 6.03 23.19
N PHE A 186 -15.25 5.68 23.37
CA PHE A 186 -16.20 6.52 24.09
C PHE A 186 -15.94 6.40 25.58
N VAL A 187 -15.81 7.54 26.25
CA VAL A 187 -15.70 7.62 27.71
C VAL A 187 -17.11 7.85 28.24
N LEU A 188 -17.49 7.09 29.25
CA LEU A 188 -18.77 7.31 29.93
C LEU A 188 -18.55 8.19 31.16
N ASP A 189 -19.48 9.09 31.43
CA ASP A 189 -19.50 9.90 32.62
C ASP A 189 -19.95 9.08 33.86
N ALA A 190 -20.00 9.72 35.03
CA ALA A 190 -20.45 9.08 36.26
C ALA A 190 -21.91 8.58 36.22
N LYS A 191 -22.70 9.01 35.23
CA LYS A 191 -24.09 8.62 34.99
C LYS A 191 -24.21 7.58 33.88
N THR A 192 -23.09 7.02 33.40
CA THR A 192 -23.02 6.09 32.27
C THR A 192 -23.50 6.66 30.94
N ASP A 193 -23.53 7.99 30.80
CA ASP A 193 -23.79 8.68 29.53
C ASP A 193 -22.47 9.01 28.82
N ILE A 194 -22.49 9.35 27.53
CA ILE A 194 -21.30 9.74 26.77
C ILE A 194 -20.74 11.05 27.33
N ASP A 195 -19.49 11.04 27.80
CA ASP A 195 -18.81 12.25 28.28
C ASP A 195 -18.50 13.20 27.11
N VAL A 196 -19.39 14.18 26.91
CA VAL A 196 -19.25 15.18 25.86
C VAL A 196 -18.28 16.26 26.31
N GLN A 197 -17.13 16.34 25.64
CA GLN A 197 -16.20 17.44 25.85
C GLN A 197 -16.59 18.68 25.05
N MET A 198 -16.75 19.80 25.77
CA MET A 198 -17.14 21.09 25.20
C MET A 198 -16.14 22.19 25.59
N GLY A 199 -16.23 23.34 24.91
CA GLY A 199 -15.42 24.51 25.22
C GLY A 199 -13.93 24.27 25.03
N LEU A 200 -13.12 24.70 26.00
CA LEU A 200 -11.66 24.71 25.92
C LEU A 200 -11.05 23.32 25.71
N ASP A 201 -11.63 22.29 26.32
CA ASP A 201 -11.12 20.92 26.18
C ASP A 201 -11.37 20.36 24.76
N ALA A 202 -12.47 20.76 24.13
CA ALA A 202 -12.73 20.45 22.73
C ALA A 202 -11.71 21.13 21.80
N VAL A 203 -11.33 22.38 22.09
CA VAL A 203 -10.27 23.10 21.35
C VAL A 203 -8.94 22.37 21.47
N LYS A 204 -8.50 22.07 22.70
CA LYS A 204 -7.25 21.35 22.97
C LYS A 204 -7.18 20.04 22.19
N LYS A 205 -8.27 19.27 22.20
CA LYS A 205 -8.38 18.04 21.41
C LYS A 205 -8.21 18.24 19.92
N ARG A 206 -8.88 19.23 19.32
CA ARG A 206 -8.77 19.49 17.88
C ARG A 206 -7.36 19.89 17.50
N VAL A 207 -6.72 20.71 18.34
CA VAL A 207 -5.30 21.05 18.18
C VAL A 207 -4.43 19.79 18.22
N ILE A 208 -4.55 18.94 19.24
CA ILE A 208 -3.75 17.71 19.35
C ILE A 208 -3.94 16.83 18.11
N ARG A 209 -5.18 16.60 17.68
CA ARG A 209 -5.49 15.82 16.47
C ARG A 209 -4.81 16.39 15.24
N ARG A 210 -4.78 17.71 15.09
CA ARG A 210 -4.09 18.37 13.97
C ARG A 210 -2.57 18.19 14.06
N LEU A 211 -1.97 18.25 15.24
CA LEU A 211 -0.53 18.04 15.39
C LEU A 211 -0.10 16.62 14.96
N ILE A 212 -0.87 15.60 15.35
CA ILE A 212 -0.51 14.19 15.11
C ILE A 212 -0.95 13.66 13.74
N SER A 213 -1.98 14.27 13.13
CA SER A 213 -2.52 13.79 11.86
C SER A 213 -1.51 13.96 10.74
N THR A 214 -1.36 12.92 9.92
CA THR A 214 -0.45 12.96 8.77
C THR A 214 -1.05 13.87 7.68
N PRO A 215 -0.28 14.85 7.17
CA PRO A 215 -0.66 15.65 6.01
C PRO A 215 -1.04 14.74 4.83
N GLY A 216 -2.17 15.00 4.18
CA GLY A 216 -2.70 14.15 3.12
C GLY A 216 -3.43 12.89 3.60
N GLY A 217 -3.54 12.66 4.91
CA GLY A 217 -4.26 11.52 5.49
C GLY A 217 -5.78 11.57 5.28
N PHE A 218 -6.32 12.75 4.97
CA PHE A 218 -7.74 12.95 4.68
C PHE A 218 -7.91 13.33 3.20
N TYR A 219 -8.72 12.55 2.47
CA TYR A 219 -8.96 12.76 1.03
C TYR A 219 -9.44 14.19 0.69
N HIS A 220 -10.32 14.75 1.54
CA HIS A 220 -10.93 16.07 1.34
C HIS A 220 -10.13 17.21 1.99
N LEU A 221 -9.09 16.91 2.79
CA LEU A 221 -8.27 17.91 3.48
C LEU A 221 -6.78 17.55 3.32
N ARG A 222 -6.25 17.83 2.13
CA ARG A 222 -4.87 17.47 1.77
C ARG A 222 -3.82 18.13 2.67
N ASP A 223 -4.08 19.36 3.12
CA ASP A 223 -3.16 20.11 3.97
C ASP A 223 -3.45 19.98 5.47
N TYR A 224 -4.38 19.10 5.86
CA TYR A 224 -4.71 18.94 7.28
C TYR A 224 -3.64 18.15 8.02
N GLY A 225 -3.09 18.79 9.04
CA GLY A 225 -2.21 18.19 10.01
C GLY A 225 -0.74 18.56 9.85
N VAL A 226 0.03 18.28 10.90
CA VAL A 226 1.49 18.47 10.93
C VAL A 226 2.22 17.17 10.69
N GLY A 227 1.69 16.05 11.20
CA GLY A 227 2.26 14.72 11.05
C GLY A 227 3.30 14.39 12.10
N LEU A 228 3.16 14.89 13.34
CA LEU A 228 4.05 14.49 14.43
C LEU A 228 3.88 13.00 14.71
N ARG A 229 4.94 12.22 14.47
CA ARG A 229 4.94 10.77 14.66
C ARG A 229 5.87 10.35 15.80
N ASN A 230 5.49 9.27 16.48
CA ASN A 230 6.39 8.54 17.35
C ASN A 230 7.54 7.94 16.54
N LYS A 231 8.73 7.89 17.15
CA LYS A 231 9.94 7.31 16.56
C LYS A 231 10.50 8.04 15.33
N GLU A 232 10.00 9.23 15.01
CA GLU A 232 10.57 10.05 13.95
C GLU A 232 11.86 10.74 14.44
N VAL A 233 12.88 10.77 13.59
CA VAL A 233 14.17 11.39 13.92
C VAL A 233 14.15 12.84 13.46
N TYR A 234 14.05 13.77 14.40
CA TYR A 234 14.05 15.21 14.13
C TYR A 234 15.48 15.77 14.19
N ARG A 235 15.83 16.62 13.23
CA ARG A 235 17.11 17.35 13.23
C ARG A 235 16.91 18.78 13.75
N THR A 236 17.92 19.32 14.41
CA THR A 236 17.91 20.72 14.90
C THR A 236 17.64 21.73 13.79
N THR A 237 18.11 21.46 12.57
CA THR A 237 17.87 22.29 11.38
C THR A 237 16.41 22.36 10.95
N GLN A 238 15.59 21.38 11.33
CA GLN A 238 14.17 21.30 10.94
C GLN A 238 13.23 21.96 11.95
N LEU A 239 13.72 22.31 13.15
CA LEU A 239 12.87 22.77 14.26
C LEU A 239 12.16 24.09 13.96
N SER A 240 12.83 25.04 13.29
CA SER A 240 12.24 26.34 12.92
C SER A 240 11.12 26.18 11.88
N THR A 241 11.32 25.31 10.88
CA THR A 241 10.31 24.96 9.89
C THR A 241 9.13 24.25 10.56
N LEU A 242 9.40 23.31 11.46
CA LEU A 242 8.37 22.59 12.20
C LEU A 242 7.56 23.53 13.11
N GLN A 243 8.20 24.43 13.83
CA GLN A 243 7.56 25.45 14.65
C GLN A 243 6.62 26.33 13.82
N THR A 244 7.07 26.77 12.64
CA THR A 244 6.25 27.58 11.73
C THR A 244 5.03 26.79 11.25
N ARG A 245 5.23 25.54 10.84
CA ARG A 245 4.15 24.66 10.37
C ARG A 245 3.13 24.36 11.47
N VAL A 246 3.59 24.07 12.67
CA VAL A 246 2.73 23.87 13.86
C VAL A 246 1.89 25.12 14.10
N LYS A 247 2.51 26.30 14.14
CA LYS A 247 1.78 27.56 14.34
C LYS A 247 0.72 27.78 13.26
N GLN A 248 1.07 27.59 12.00
CA GLN A 248 0.12 27.74 10.88
C GLN A 248 -1.08 26.80 11.02
N GLN A 249 -0.84 25.54 11.38
CA GLN A 249 -1.91 24.56 11.58
C GLN A 249 -2.80 24.91 12.77
N VAL A 250 -2.23 25.32 13.90
CA VAL A 250 -3.00 25.73 15.09
C VAL A 250 -3.91 26.92 14.77
N LEU A 251 -3.43 27.91 14.01
CA LEU A 251 -4.21 29.09 13.62
C LEU A 251 -5.35 28.78 12.62
N GLN A 252 -5.40 27.59 12.04
CA GLN A 252 -6.55 27.17 11.21
C GLN A 252 -7.76 26.73 12.04
N GLU A 253 -7.61 26.56 13.35
CA GLU A 253 -8.74 26.31 14.23
C GLU A 253 -9.52 27.61 14.45
N SER A 254 -10.80 27.63 14.04
CA SER A 254 -11.63 28.83 14.07
C SER A 254 -11.74 29.46 15.44
N GLU A 255 -11.69 28.68 16.51
CA GLU A 255 -11.80 29.16 17.88
C GLU A 255 -10.50 29.78 18.42
N ILE A 256 -9.39 29.70 17.69
CA ILE A 256 -8.07 30.24 18.09
C ILE A 256 -7.85 31.60 17.42
N LEU A 257 -7.56 32.62 18.24
CA LEU A 257 -7.28 33.97 17.80
C LEU A 257 -5.78 34.20 17.58
N ASP A 258 -4.95 33.73 18.52
CA ASP A 258 -3.49 33.82 18.43
C ASP A 258 -2.83 32.61 19.09
N ALA A 259 -1.63 32.26 18.63
CA ALA A 259 -0.85 31.12 19.10
C ALA A 259 0.65 31.42 19.09
N LYS A 260 1.29 31.13 20.23
CA LYS A 260 2.74 31.07 20.40
C LYS A 260 3.16 29.61 20.50
N VAL A 261 4.09 29.21 19.63
CA VAL A 261 4.61 27.85 19.57
C VAL A 261 6.10 27.89 19.81
N GLN A 262 6.60 26.98 20.64
CA GLN A 262 8.01 26.70 20.82
C GLN A 262 8.25 25.21 20.59
N VAL A 263 9.27 24.90 19.80
CA VAL A 263 9.66 23.51 19.51
C VAL A 263 11.10 23.33 19.95
N SER A 264 11.35 22.32 20.78
CA SER A 264 12.67 22.00 21.30
C SER A 264 12.93 20.50 21.24
N LEU A 265 14.18 20.12 20.99
CA LEU A 265 14.64 18.75 21.09
C LEU A 265 15.33 18.58 22.44
N VAL A 266 14.79 17.71 23.30
CA VAL A 266 15.35 17.39 24.61
C VAL A 266 16.24 16.14 24.48
N ALA A 267 17.03 15.84 25.51
CA ALA A 267 17.86 14.63 25.58
C ALA A 267 17.09 13.37 25.15
N GLN A 268 17.80 12.41 24.55
CA GLN A 268 17.23 11.16 23.99
C GLN A 268 16.31 11.38 22.76
N ASN A 269 16.57 12.44 21.97
CA ASN A 269 15.83 12.72 20.72
C ASN A 269 14.31 12.83 20.93
N THR A 270 13.90 13.42 22.05
CA THR A 270 12.49 13.65 22.38
C THR A 270 12.09 15.04 21.90
N LEU A 271 11.10 15.10 21.00
CA LEU A 271 10.56 16.37 20.54
C LEU A 271 9.54 16.89 21.54
N VAL A 272 9.71 18.12 21.98
CA VAL A 272 8.78 18.83 22.87
C VAL A 272 8.23 20.05 22.14
N VAL A 273 6.91 20.11 22.03
CA VAL A 273 6.17 21.22 21.43
C VAL A 273 5.36 21.88 22.53
N SER A 274 5.77 23.08 22.95
CA SER A 274 5.02 23.91 23.90
C SER A 274 4.16 24.92 23.14
N LEU A 275 2.88 24.95 23.45
CA LEU A 275 1.88 25.81 22.83
C LEU A 275 1.21 26.68 23.89
N THR A 276 1.16 27.98 23.64
CA THR A 276 0.28 28.92 24.35
C THR A 276 -0.68 29.52 23.33
N ALA A 277 -1.98 29.36 23.51
CA ALA A 277 -2.98 29.87 22.58
C ALA A 277 -4.05 30.69 23.29
N LYS A 278 -4.59 31.70 22.59
CA LYS A 278 -5.70 32.53 23.05
C LYS A 278 -6.91 32.26 22.16
N THR A 279 -8.05 31.98 22.76
CA THR A 279 -9.30 31.72 22.03
C THR A 279 -10.02 33.03 21.67
N GLN A 280 -10.97 32.95 20.74
CA GLN A 280 -11.86 34.07 20.41
C GLN A 280 -12.68 34.57 21.62
N THR A 281 -12.99 33.69 22.58
CA THR A 281 -13.68 34.03 23.83
C THR A 281 -12.78 34.75 24.85
N GLY A 282 -11.49 34.94 24.52
CA GLY A 282 -10.50 35.59 25.39
C GLY A 282 -9.82 34.65 26.39
N ALA A 283 -10.26 33.39 26.49
CA ALA A 283 -9.63 32.38 27.34
C ALA A 283 -8.26 31.97 26.77
N GLY A 284 -7.25 31.87 27.63
CA GLY A 284 -5.94 31.35 27.27
C GLY A 284 -5.79 29.89 27.70
N PHE A 285 -5.02 29.10 26.96
CA PHE A 285 -4.54 27.82 27.44
C PHE A 285 -3.09 27.57 27.06
N GLU A 286 -2.42 26.80 27.92
CA GLU A 286 -1.10 26.25 27.67
C GLU A 286 -1.22 24.73 27.54
N MET A 287 -0.38 24.15 26.69
CA MET A 287 -0.32 22.71 26.45
C MET A 287 1.08 22.35 25.95
N GLN A 288 1.58 21.19 26.41
CA GLN A 288 2.84 20.63 25.96
C GLN A 288 2.61 19.25 25.34
N VAL A 289 3.10 19.04 24.12
CA VAL A 289 3.07 17.74 23.44
C VAL A 289 4.49 17.20 23.34
N THR A 290 4.69 16.02 23.90
CA THR A 290 5.98 15.33 23.94
C THR A 290 5.93 14.08 23.05
N ALA A 291 6.75 14.05 22.01
CA ALA A 291 6.90 12.90 21.12
C ALA A 291 8.29 12.26 21.33
N PRO A 292 8.38 11.20 22.15
CA PRO A 292 9.65 10.52 22.40
C PRO A 292 10.08 9.67 21.20
N GLN A 293 11.39 9.40 21.11
CA GLN A 293 11.93 8.44 20.13
C GLN A 293 11.43 7.01 20.41
N SER A 294 11.08 6.71 21.66
CA SER A 294 10.58 5.43 22.13
C SER A 294 9.40 5.66 23.09
N GLY A 295 8.24 5.09 22.79
CA GLY A 295 7.02 5.20 23.61
C GLY A 295 5.89 6.01 22.94
N PRO A 296 4.76 6.19 23.65
CA PRO A 296 3.61 6.95 23.16
C PRO A 296 3.85 8.47 23.23
N ILE A 297 3.13 9.23 22.39
CA ILE A 297 3.07 10.69 22.51
C ILE A 297 2.35 11.00 23.82
N ARG A 298 2.90 11.93 24.60
CA ARG A 298 2.30 12.40 25.86
C ARG A 298 1.87 13.86 25.70
N VAL A 299 0.74 14.20 26.31
CA VAL A 299 0.26 15.58 26.42
C VAL A 299 0.25 15.96 27.90
N VAL A 300 0.87 17.09 28.24
CA VAL A 300 0.98 17.63 29.60
C VAL A 300 0.43 19.04 29.61
#